data_AF-A0A945L0T6-F1
#
_entry.id   AF-A0A945L0T6-F1
#
_cell.length_a   1.000
_cell.length_b   1.000
_cell.length_c   1.000
_cell.angle_alpha   90.00
_cell.angle_beta   90.00
_cell.angle_gamma   90.00
#
_symmetry.space_group_name_H-M   'P 1'
#
loop_
_entity.id
_entity.type
_entity.pdbx_description
1 polymer ?
#
loop_
_entity_poly.entity_id
_entity_poly.type
_entity_poly.pdbx_seq_one_letter_code
_entity_poly.pdbx_strand_id
1 'polypeptide(L)'
;MFESDALIRIETSRPEVGEGVRFIPTAPMIEADILASIPNDKFSQSDPIENEQLDRRVALAACRAALNEFPEEPRFHAQLGRLLEVLEKPASTILSDERALELEPKYPVALHKLASLRFFGAEELRDL
;
A
#
# COMPACT_ATOMS: atom_id res chain seq x y z
N MET A 1 -3.33 -16.67 -20.30
CA MET A 1 -4.24 -15.57 -19.91
C MET A 1 -3.94 -14.45 -20.89
N PHE A 2 -4.88 -14.09 -21.75
CA PHE A 2 -4.67 -13.02 -22.73
C PHE A 2 -4.94 -11.70 -22.02
N GLU A 3 -3.89 -10.98 -21.65
CA GLU A 3 -4.00 -9.54 -21.36
C GLU A 3 -4.07 -8.84 -22.71
N SER A 4 -5.17 -8.14 -22.95
CA SER A 4 -5.28 -7.20 -24.05
C SER A 4 -5.23 -5.80 -23.46
N ASP A 5 -4.12 -5.10 -23.67
CA ASP A 5 -4.00 -3.70 -23.26
C ASP A 5 -4.92 -2.85 -24.15
N ALA A 6 -5.90 -2.19 -23.53
CA ALA A 6 -6.73 -1.19 -24.19
C ALA A 6 -6.17 0.20 -23.88
N LEU A 7 -5.68 0.89 -24.91
CA LEU A 7 -5.32 2.31 -24.81
C LEU A 7 -6.60 3.16 -24.91
N ILE A 8 -6.99 3.78 -23.80
CA ILE A 8 -8.13 4.72 -23.75
C ILE A 8 -7.56 6.14 -23.60
N ARG A 9 -7.72 6.99 -24.62
CA ARG A 9 -7.36 8.41 -24.54
C ARG A 9 -8.56 9.21 -24.04
N ILE A 10 -8.44 9.79 -22.85
CA ILE A 10 -9.45 10.66 -22.26
C ILE A 10 -8.94 12.10 -22.36
N GLU A 11 -9.61 12.96 -23.13
CA GLU A 11 -9.22 14.37 -23.35
C GLU A 11 -9.76 15.34 -22.30
N THR A 12 -10.45 14.81 -21.29
CA THR A 12 -10.94 15.58 -20.13
C THR A 12 -10.13 15.25 -18.88
N SER A 13 -9.83 16.26 -18.09
CA SER A 13 -9.20 16.10 -16.77
C SER A 13 -10.14 15.47 -15.73
N ARG A 14 -11.45 15.36 -16.02
CA ARG A 14 -12.47 14.75 -15.16
C ARG A 14 -13.50 14.01 -16.02
N PRO A 15 -13.27 12.74 -16.38
CA PRO A 15 -14.27 11.95 -17.10
C PRO A 15 -15.48 11.68 -16.20
N GLU A 16 -16.68 11.90 -16.74
CA GLU A 16 -17.93 11.44 -16.12
C GLU A 16 -18.17 9.99 -16.55
N VAL A 17 -18.44 9.12 -15.59
CA VAL A 17 -18.60 7.68 -15.82
C VAL A 17 -19.96 7.25 -15.27
N GLY A 18 -20.73 6.51 -16.07
CA GLY A 18 -22.05 6.01 -15.66
C GLY A 18 -21.95 4.97 -14.54
N GLU A 19 -23.05 4.74 -13.81
CA GLU A 19 -23.09 3.93 -12.58
C GLU A 19 -22.50 2.50 -12.68
N GLY A 20 -22.39 1.94 -13.89
CA GLY A 20 -21.83 0.59 -14.11
C GLY A 20 -20.32 0.53 -14.35
N VAL A 21 -19.63 1.67 -14.46
CA VAL A 21 -18.18 1.73 -14.74
C VAL A 21 -17.51 2.64 -13.70
N ARG A 22 -16.42 2.17 -13.09
CA ARG A 22 -15.57 2.97 -12.21
C ARG A 22 -14.20 3.11 -12.81
N PHE A 23 -13.66 4.32 -12.79
CA PHE A 23 -12.25 4.57 -13.09
C PHE A 23 -11.47 4.42 -11.79
N ILE A 24 -10.64 3.38 -11.71
CA ILE A 24 -9.70 3.17 -10.60
C ILE A 24 -8.31 3.46 -11.19
N PRO A 25 -7.75 4.67 -10.96
CA PRO A 25 -6.40 4.95 -11.42
C PRO A 25 -5.42 4.03 -10.67
N THR A 26 -4.64 3.26 -11.43
CA THR A 26 -3.51 2.53 -10.89
C THR A 26 -2.34 3.48 -10.70
N ALA A 27 -1.62 3.36 -9.59
CA ALA A 27 -0.52 4.24 -9.31
C ALA A 27 0.69 3.90 -10.21
N PRO A 28 1.29 4.87 -10.94
CA PRO A 28 2.60 4.67 -11.54
C PRO A 28 3.66 4.47 -10.44
N MET A 29 4.87 4.09 -10.83
CA MET A 29 6.01 4.12 -9.91
C MET A 29 6.27 5.57 -9.48
N ILE A 30 6.19 5.85 -8.17
CA ILE A 30 6.38 7.20 -7.60
C ILE A 30 7.34 7.19 -6.42
N GLU A 31 7.57 8.35 -5.80
CA GLU A 31 8.54 8.54 -4.71
C GLU A 31 8.34 7.56 -3.54
N ALA A 32 7.09 7.24 -3.18
CA ALA A 32 6.80 6.25 -2.15
C ALA A 32 7.40 4.87 -2.47
N ASP A 33 7.33 4.43 -3.74
CA ASP A 33 7.94 3.17 -4.16
C ASP A 33 9.46 3.21 -3.98
N ILE A 34 10.12 4.33 -4.28
CA ILE A 34 11.58 4.43 -4.15
C ILE A 34 12.03 4.46 -2.69
N LEU A 35 11.25 5.11 -1.81
CA LEU A 35 11.67 5.37 -0.43
C LEU A 35 11.17 4.33 0.58
N ALA A 36 10.13 3.56 0.24
CA ALA A 36 9.46 2.63 1.15
C ALA A 36 9.30 1.21 0.60
N SER A 37 9.92 0.89 -0.54
CA SER A 37 9.89 -0.44 -1.16
C SER A 37 10.13 -1.56 -0.14
N ILE A 38 9.20 -2.51 -0.09
CA ILE A 38 9.26 -3.63 0.84
C ILE A 38 10.06 -4.78 0.21
N PRO A 39 11.13 -5.27 0.86
CA PRO A 39 11.88 -6.42 0.38
C PRO A 39 11.00 -7.65 0.18
N ASN A 40 11.16 -8.32 -0.97
CA ASN A 40 10.41 -9.52 -1.39
C ASN A 40 8.89 -9.34 -1.51
N ASP A 41 8.39 -8.11 -1.58
CA ASP A 41 7.00 -7.86 -1.90
C ASP A 41 6.75 -8.00 -3.41
N LYS A 42 5.81 -8.87 -3.78
CA LYS A 42 5.46 -9.12 -5.18
C LYS A 42 4.83 -7.90 -5.87
N PHE A 43 4.32 -6.94 -5.11
CA PHE A 43 3.73 -5.70 -5.64
C PHE A 43 4.73 -4.54 -5.72
N SER A 44 5.96 -4.72 -5.24
CA SER A 44 6.98 -3.69 -5.33
C SER A 44 7.28 -3.31 -6.78
N GLN A 45 7.49 -2.01 -7.01
CA GLN A 45 7.79 -1.42 -8.33
C GLN A 45 9.24 -0.90 -8.42
N SER A 46 10.06 -1.13 -7.40
CA SER A 46 11.41 -0.57 -7.29
C SER A 46 12.35 -1.50 -6.52
N ASP A 47 13.63 -1.14 -6.48
CA ASP A 47 14.62 -1.88 -5.69
C ASP A 47 14.23 -1.89 -4.19
N PRO A 48 14.47 -3.02 -3.49
CA PRO A 48 14.12 -3.15 -2.08
C PRO A 48 14.91 -2.18 -1.22
N ILE A 49 14.25 -1.58 -0.22
CA ILE A 49 14.90 -0.75 0.80
C ILE A 49 14.95 -1.53 2.11
N GLU A 50 16.14 -1.84 2.59
CA GLU A 50 16.33 -2.49 3.89
C GLU A 50 16.06 -1.54 5.06
N ASN A 51 15.74 -2.07 6.24
CA ASN A 51 15.35 -1.25 7.39
C ASN A 51 16.46 -0.29 7.85
N GLU A 52 17.72 -0.64 7.65
CA GLU A 52 18.90 0.18 7.98
C GLU A 52 19.05 1.39 7.05
N GLN A 53 18.52 1.31 5.82
CA GLN A 53 18.61 2.36 4.80
C GLN A 53 17.37 3.27 4.81
N LEU A 54 16.36 2.92 5.60
CA LEU A 54 15.06 3.57 5.60
C LEU A 54 15.10 4.91 6.36
N ASP A 55 15.07 6.03 5.64
CA ASP A 55 14.68 7.32 6.24
C ASP A 55 13.17 7.32 6.50
N ARG A 56 12.80 6.84 7.69
CA ARG A 56 11.41 6.65 8.12
C ARG A 56 10.58 7.92 8.01
N ARG A 57 11.18 9.10 8.23
CA ARG A 57 10.47 10.38 8.22
C ARG A 57 10.11 10.78 6.80
N VAL A 58 11.07 10.70 5.88
CA VAL A 58 10.85 11.05 4.47
C VAL A 58 9.95 10.02 3.80
N ALA A 59 10.18 8.73 4.03
CA ALA A 59 9.34 7.65 3.51
C ALA A 59 7.88 7.77 3.98
N LEU A 60 7.64 8.13 5.24
CA LEU A 60 6.28 8.31 5.77
C LEU A 60 5.56 9.49 5.09
N ALA A 61 6.27 10.58 4.83
CA ALA A 61 5.72 11.71 4.09
C ALA A 61 5.37 11.31 2.64
N ALA A 62 6.26 10.56 1.97
CA ALA A 62 6.05 10.07 0.62
C ALA A 62 4.84 9.11 0.53
N CYS A 63 4.73 8.12 1.42
CA CYS A 63 3.57 7.22 1.43
C CYS A 63 2.26 7.96 1.70
N ARG A 64 2.25 8.99 2.56
CA ARG A 64 1.05 9.81 2.80
C ARG A 64 0.67 10.64 1.58
N ALA A 65 1.66 11.21 0.88
CA ALA A 65 1.40 11.92 -0.38
C ALA A 65 0.85 10.98 -1.45
N ALA A 66 1.45 9.79 -1.59
CA ALA A 66 0.99 8.74 -2.48
C ALA A 66 -0.46 8.31 -2.19
N LEU A 67 -0.82 8.13 -0.92
CA LEU A 67 -2.18 7.78 -0.52
C LEU A 67 -3.21 8.91 -0.68
N ASN A 68 -2.77 10.17 -0.68
CA ASN A 68 -3.66 11.29 -1.02
C ASN A 68 -4.03 11.28 -2.51
N GLU A 69 -3.12 10.80 -3.36
CA GLU A 69 -3.28 10.79 -4.82
C GLU A 69 -3.90 9.46 -5.31
N PHE A 70 -3.51 8.35 -4.69
CA PHE A 70 -3.91 6.97 -5.01
C PHE A 70 -4.40 6.23 -3.75
N PRO A 71 -5.56 6.62 -3.19
CA PRO A 71 -6.07 6.03 -1.94
C PRO A 71 -6.50 4.55 -2.07
N GLU A 72 -6.67 4.06 -3.30
CA GLU A 72 -7.08 2.68 -3.61
C GLU A 72 -5.92 1.79 -4.07
N GLU A 73 -4.67 2.28 -4.02
CA GLU A 73 -3.49 1.48 -4.34
C GLU A 73 -3.06 0.63 -3.12
N PRO A 74 -3.18 -0.71 -3.15
CA PRO A 74 -2.91 -1.56 -1.98
C PRO A 74 -1.47 -1.46 -1.49
N ARG A 75 -0.50 -1.32 -2.40
CA ARG A 75 0.92 -1.35 -2.04
C ARG A 75 1.32 -0.17 -1.16
N PHE A 76 0.71 1.00 -1.33
CA PHE A 76 1.00 2.17 -0.50
C PHE A 76 0.48 2.02 0.93
N HIS A 77 -0.62 1.28 1.13
CA HIS A 77 -1.11 0.94 2.46
C HIS A 77 -0.17 -0.06 3.16
N ALA A 78 0.33 -1.08 2.45
CA ALA A 78 1.32 -2.01 3.00
C ALA A 78 2.67 -1.32 3.32
N GLN A 79 3.13 -0.42 2.45
CA GLN A 79 4.33 0.40 2.69
C GLN A 79 4.15 1.28 3.93
N LEU A 80 3.00 1.95 4.08
CA LEU A 80 2.67 2.72 5.27
C LEU A 80 2.63 1.84 6.52
N GLY A 81 2.03 0.64 6.46
CA GLY A 81 1.98 -0.33 7.54
C GLY A 81 3.38 -0.70 8.05
N ARG A 82 4.29 -1.03 7.15
CA ARG A 82 5.71 -1.28 7.46
C ARG A 82 6.37 -0.09 8.16
N LEU A 83 6.17 1.13 7.66
CA LEU A 83 6.76 2.32 8.27
C LEU A 83 6.24 2.55 9.69
N LEU A 84 4.94 2.34 9.91
CA LEU A 84 4.31 2.48 11.22
C LEU A 84 4.78 1.41 12.20
N GLU A 85 5.05 0.21 11.73
CA GLU A 85 5.59 -0.87 12.56
C GLU A 85 6.99 -0.54 13.04
N VAL A 86 7.85 -0.08 12.12
CA VAL A 86 9.22 0.36 12.43
C VAL A 86 9.24 1.58 13.38
N LEU A 87 8.14 2.33 13.43
CA LEU A 87 7.90 3.43 14.37
C LEU A 87 7.18 3.00 15.66
N GLU A 88 7.03 1.70 15.89
CA GLU A 88 6.39 1.10 17.07
C GLU A 88 4.93 1.55 17.26
N LYS A 89 4.18 1.66 16.15
CA LYS A 89 2.75 2.03 16.13
C LYS A 89 1.86 0.87 15.64
N PRO A 90 1.79 -0.26 16.38
CA PRO A 90 1.17 -1.48 15.89
C PRO A 90 -0.32 -1.35 15.56
N ALA A 91 -1.10 -0.57 16.32
CA ALA A 91 -2.50 -0.34 16.01
C ALA A 91 -2.69 0.39 14.66
N SER A 92 -1.83 1.36 14.34
CA SER A 92 -1.88 2.04 13.05
C SER A 92 -1.35 1.17 11.91
N THR A 93 -0.40 0.28 12.20
CA THR A 93 0.04 -0.75 11.25
C THR A 93 -1.13 -1.65 10.86
N ILE A 94 -1.89 -2.17 11.85
CA ILE A 94 -3.07 -3.02 11.60
C ILE A 94 -4.04 -2.33 10.65
N LEU A 95 -4.45 -1.10 10.96
CA LEU A 95 -5.39 -0.36 10.12
C LEU A 95 -4.88 -0.17 8.67
N SER A 96 -3.57 0.03 8.49
CA SER A 96 -2.98 0.19 7.16
C SER A 96 -2.96 -1.14 6.40
N ASP A 97 -2.55 -2.23 7.05
CA ASP A 97 -2.50 -3.54 6.42
C ASP A 97 -3.89 -4.10 6.13
N GLU A 98 -4.88 -3.84 7.00
CA GLU A 98 -6.28 -4.17 6.73
C GLU A 98 -6.77 -3.44 5.48
N ARG A 99 -6.46 -2.15 5.35
CA ARG A 99 -6.84 -1.41 4.14
C ARG A 99 -6.17 -1.97 2.88
N ALA A 100 -4.92 -2.42 2.98
CA ALA A 100 -4.26 -3.12 1.88
C ALA A 100 -5.02 -4.41 1.50
N LEU A 101 -5.51 -5.18 2.48
CA LEU A 101 -6.25 -6.43 2.25
C LEU A 101 -7.70 -6.23 1.80
N GLU A 102 -8.35 -5.14 2.18
CA GLU A 102 -9.65 -4.77 1.63
C GLU A 102 -9.57 -4.54 0.12
N LEU A 103 -8.47 -3.93 -0.34
CA LEU A 103 -8.22 -3.62 -1.74
C LEU A 103 -7.65 -4.83 -2.49
N GLU A 104 -6.78 -5.61 -1.85
CA GLU A 104 -6.17 -6.82 -2.39
C GLU A 104 -6.13 -7.95 -1.34
N PRO A 105 -7.16 -8.80 -1.28
CA PRO A 105 -7.27 -9.84 -0.25
C PRO A 105 -6.12 -10.86 -0.21
N LYS A 106 -5.32 -10.96 -1.29
CA LYS A 106 -4.17 -11.86 -1.38
C LYS A 106 -2.86 -11.07 -1.39
N TYR A 107 -2.75 -10.06 -0.52
CA TYR A 107 -1.52 -9.29 -0.27
C TYR A 107 -0.63 -9.98 0.78
N PRO A 108 0.46 -10.69 0.40
CA PRO A 108 1.17 -11.58 1.32
C PRO A 108 1.84 -10.86 2.48
N VAL A 109 2.42 -9.68 2.25
CA VAL A 109 3.08 -8.88 3.29
C VAL A 109 2.08 -8.44 4.36
N ALA A 110 0.93 -7.88 3.96
CA ALA A 110 -0.11 -7.44 4.87
C ALA A 110 -0.73 -8.62 5.65
N LEU A 111 -0.99 -9.76 4.98
CA LEU A 111 -1.43 -11.00 5.66
C LEU A 111 -0.42 -11.45 6.73
N HIS A 112 0.86 -11.50 6.37
CA HIS A 112 1.92 -11.88 7.30
C HIS A 112 2.00 -10.91 8.48
N LYS A 113 1.90 -9.60 8.22
CA LYS A 113 1.99 -8.57 9.25
C LYS A 113 0.83 -8.64 10.23
N LEU A 114 -0.41 -8.72 9.75
CA LEU A 114 -1.59 -8.86 10.61
C LEU A 114 -1.55 -10.15 11.42
N ALA A 115 -1.18 -11.27 10.80
CA ALA A 115 -1.04 -12.53 11.52
C ALA A 115 0.01 -12.41 12.63
N SER A 116 1.15 -11.77 12.35
CA SER A 116 2.20 -11.55 13.35
C SER A 116 1.71 -10.68 14.52
N LEU A 117 1.10 -9.53 14.22
CA LEU A 117 0.65 -8.58 15.24
C LEU A 117 -0.51 -9.12 16.09
N ARG A 118 -1.48 -9.80 15.48
CA ARG A 118 -2.59 -10.41 16.21
C ARG A 118 -2.16 -11.62 17.02
N PHE A 119 -1.24 -12.44 16.51
CA PHE A 119 -0.86 -13.68 17.20
C PHE A 119 0.24 -13.48 18.25
N PHE A 120 1.30 -12.75 17.90
CA PHE A 120 2.48 -12.55 18.76
C PHE A 120 2.52 -11.18 19.44
N GLY A 121 1.70 -10.22 19.00
CA GLY A 121 1.63 -8.89 19.61
C GLY A 121 0.91 -8.89 20.95
N ALA A 122 0.74 -7.68 21.49
CA ALA A 122 0.00 -7.46 22.72
C ALA A 122 -1.44 -7.96 22.60
N GLU A 123 -2.03 -8.42 23.70
CA GLU A 123 -3.36 -9.04 23.70
C GLU A 123 -4.44 -8.09 23.17
N GLU A 124 -4.28 -6.78 23.39
CA GLU A 124 -5.17 -5.73 22.92
C GLU A 124 -5.21 -5.60 21.39
N LEU A 125 -4.21 -6.14 20.68
CA LEU A 125 -4.13 -6.08 19.22
C LEU A 125 -4.88 -7.23 18.53
N ARG A 126 -5.30 -8.27 19.27
CA ARG A 126 -5.93 -9.48 18.70
C ARG A 126 -7.24 -9.21 18.00
N ASP A 127 -8.05 -8.35 18.62
CA ASP A 127 -9.43 -8.06 18.23
C ASP A 127 -9.59 -6.65 17.63
N LEU A 128 -8.47 -5.96 17.42
CA LEU A 128 -8.40 -4.61 16.88
C LEU A 128 -8.53 -4.63 15.37
#